data_AF-A0A3M3A343-F1
#
_entry.id   AF-A0A3M3A343-F1
#
_cell.length_a   1.000
_cell.length_b   1.000
_cell.length_c   1.000
_cell.angle_alpha   90.00
_cell.angle_beta   90.00
_cell.angle_gamma   90.00
#
_symmetry.space_group_name_H-M   'P 1'
#
loop_
_entity.id
_entity.type
_entity.pdbx_description
1 polymer ?
#
loop_
_entity_poly.entity_id
_entity_poly.type
_entity_poly.pdbx_seq_one_letter_code
_entity_poly.pdbx_strand_id
1 'polypeptide(L)' 'GCAGLTSREAVQGKGDPAQWREHKQQLSSLDGWQINGKVGIRAPKDSGSGTLFWLQRQDYYDIRLSGPL' A
#
# COMPACT_ATOMS: atom_id res chain seq x y z
N GLY A 1 16.44 16.98 -13.58
CA GLY A 1 16.26 15.52 -13.43
C GLY A 1 15.80 15.25 -12.02
N CYS A 2 14.61 14.67 -11.84
CA CYS A 2 14.08 14.35 -10.51
C CYS A 2 14.41 12.88 -10.21
N ALA A 3 15.59 12.66 -9.63
CA ALA A 3 16.03 11.36 -9.16
C ALA A 3 15.48 11.10 -7.75
N GLY A 4 14.84 9.94 -7.58
CA GLY A 4 14.64 9.30 -6.28
C GLY A 4 13.40 9.74 -5.50
N LEU A 5 12.26 9.08 -5.76
CA LEU A 5 11.28 8.85 -4.70
C LEU A 5 11.89 7.86 -3.69
N THR A 6 12.87 8.29 -2.90
CA THR A 6 13.18 7.55 -1.68
C THR A 6 12.05 7.87 -0.73
N SER A 7 11.17 6.90 -0.47
CA SER A 7 10.27 6.95 0.68
C SER A 7 11.16 6.95 1.94
N ARG A 8 11.69 8.12 2.30
CA ARG A 8 12.01 8.35 3.70
C ARG A 8 10.67 8.21 4.38
N GLU A 9 10.51 7.13 5.14
CA GLU A 9 9.45 6.97 6.13
C GLU A 9 9.66 8.04 7.21
N ALA A 10 9.55 9.30 6.80
CA ALA A 10 9.46 10.42 7.68
C ALA A 10 8.04 10.32 8.22
N VAL A 11 7.92 9.95 9.49
CA VAL A 11 6.73 10.19 10.29
C VAL A 11 6.57 11.72 10.32
N GLN A 12 6.02 12.30 9.26
CA GLN A 12 5.68 13.72 9.18
C GLN A 12 4.39 13.89 10.00
N GLY A 13 4.52 13.85 11.32
CA GLY A 13 3.43 13.89 12.29
C GLY A 13 3.95 13.67 13.72
N LYS A 14 3.07 13.78 14.72
CA LYS A 14 3.39 13.54 16.15
C LYS A 14 3.57 12.04 16.49
N GLY A 15 3.97 11.21 15.52
CA GLY A 15 4.16 9.79 15.76
C GLY A 15 5.51 9.52 16.40
N ASP A 16 5.56 8.57 17.34
CA ASP A 16 6.79 8.12 17.97
C ASP A 16 7.58 7.22 16.99
N PRO A 17 8.81 7.60 16.59
CA PRO A 17 9.63 6.81 15.70
C PRO A 17 9.96 5.41 16.24
N ALA A 18 10.02 5.22 17.56
CA ALA A 18 10.28 3.92 18.17
C ALA A 18 9.09 2.97 17.98
N GLN A 19 7.87 3.47 18.27
CA GLN A 19 6.63 2.72 18.05
C GLN A 19 6.44 2.37 16.56
N TRP A 20 6.79 3.29 15.65
CA TRP A 20 6.75 3.01 14.22
C TRP A 20 7.71 1.88 13.83
N ARG A 21 8.94 1.89 14.34
CA ARG A 21 9.93 0.82 14.06
C ARG A 21 9.45 -0.53 14.56
N GLU A 22 8.93 -0.60 15.79
CA GLU A 22 8.41 -1.83 16.36
C GLU A 22 7.23 -2.38 15.55
N HIS A 23 6.26 -1.52 15.23
CA HIS A 23 5.13 -1.89 14.39
C HIS A 23 5.56 -2.40 13.01
N LYS A 24 6.53 -1.73 12.39
CA LYS A 24 7.08 -2.17 11.10
C LYS A 24 7.76 -3.53 11.20
N GLN A 25 8.52 -3.80 12.27
CA GLN A 25 9.14 -5.12 12.50
C GLN A 25 8.07 -6.21 12.64
N GLN A 26 6.99 -5.94 13.37
CA GLN A 26 5.86 -6.86 13.50
C GLN A 26 5.16 -7.13 12.16
N LEU A 27 4.97 -6.10 11.32
CA LEU A 27 4.37 -6.29 9.99
C LEU A 27 5.31 -6.99 9.00
N SER A 28 6.62 -6.81 9.13
CA SER A 28 7.61 -7.39 8.20
C SER A 28 7.76 -8.90 8.35
N SER A 29 7.26 -9.50 9.44
CA SER A 29 7.23 -10.95 9.62
C SER A 29 6.02 -11.62 8.96
N LEU A 30 5.05 -10.85 8.46
CA LEU A 30 3.92 -11.38 7.71
C LEU A 30 4.40 -11.93 6.37
N ASP A 31 4.26 -13.24 6.19
CA ASP A 31 4.61 -13.96 4.97
C ASP A 31 3.51 -13.88 3.89
N GLY A 32 2.29 -13.49 4.29
CA GLY A 32 1.19 -13.23 3.39
C GLY A 32 0.09 -12.38 4.01
N TRP A 33 -0.66 -11.73 3.14
CA TRP A 33 -1.76 -10.84 3.52
C TRP A 33 -2.80 -10.75 2.41
N GLN A 34 -4.00 -10.30 2.78
CA GLN A 34 -5.11 -10.09 1.85
C GLN A 34 -5.79 -8.75 2.10
N ILE A 35 -6.09 -8.02 1.02
CA ILE A 35 -6.92 -6.83 1.02
C ILE A 35 -8.14 -7.10 0.14
N ASN A 36 -9.34 -6.81 0.65
CA ASN A 36 -10.58 -6.83 -0.10
C ASN A 36 -11.40 -5.59 0.23
N GLY A 37 -11.65 -4.73 -0.75
CA GLY A 37 -12.41 -3.52 -0.51
C GLY A 37 -12.51 -2.59 -1.72
N LYS A 38 -13.03 -1.39 -1.48
CA LYS A 38 -13.13 -0.33 -2.50
C LYS A 38 -11.80 0.41 -2.61
N VAL A 39 -11.37 0.67 -3.84
CA VAL A 39 -10.19 1.48 -4.14
C VAL A 39 -10.58 2.70 -4.97
N GLY A 40 -10.05 3.86 -4.61
CA GLY A 40 -10.10 5.06 -5.43
C GLY A 40 -8.75 5.29 -6.11
N ILE A 41 -8.77 5.57 -7.41
CA ILE A 41 -7.57 5.83 -8.21
C ILE A 41 -7.64 7.28 -8.68
N ARG A 42 -6.56 8.03 -8.47
CA ARG A 42 -6.44 9.41 -8.95
C ARG A 42 -5.14 9.55 -9.76
N ALA A 43 -5.29 9.86 -11.03
CA ALA A 43 -4.24 10.27 -11.94
C ALA A 43 -4.47 11.74 -12.36
N PRO A 44 -3.47 12.43 -12.93
CA PRO A 44 -3.61 13.84 -13.31
C PRO A 44 -4.76 14.14 -14.27
N LYS A 45 -5.11 13.17 -15.14
CA LYS A 45 -6.15 13.34 -16.17
C LYS A 45 -7.44 12.60 -15.86
N ASP A 46 -7.37 11.49 -15.14
CA ASP A 46 -8.50 10.62 -14.86
C ASP A 46 -8.53 10.19 -13.40
N SER A 47 -9.73 10.02 -12.87
CA SER A 47 -9.96 9.42 -11.57
C SER A 47 -11.06 8.38 -11.69
N GLY A 48 -10.96 7.32 -10.90
CA GLY A 48 -11.91 6.22 -10.93
C GLY A 48 -12.06 5.56 -9.57
N SER A 49 -13.02 4.66 -9.48
CA SER A 49 -13.18 3.79 -8.32
C SER A 49 -13.51 2.38 -8.77
N GLY A 50 -13.12 1.40 -7.96
CA GLY A 50 -13.41 0.01 -8.23
C GLY A 50 -13.31 -0.83 -6.96
N THR A 51 -13.45 -2.13 -7.12
CA THR A 51 -13.21 -3.14 -6.09
C THR A 51 -11.83 -3.74 -6.32
N LEU A 52 -11.04 -3.78 -5.26
CA LEU A 52 -9.73 -4.40 -5.21
C LEU A 52 -9.81 -5.70 -4.41
N PHE A 53 -9.32 -6.77 -4.99
CA PHE A 53 -8.84 -7.94 -4.27
C PHE A 53 -7.33 -8.06 -4.49
N TRP A 54 -6.57 -8.16 -3.40
CA TRP A 54 -5.13 -8.41 -3.46
C TRP A 54 -4.79 -9.48 -2.44
N LEU A 55 -4.30 -10.62 -2.91
CA LEU A 55 -3.63 -11.63 -2.11
C LEU A 55 -2.12 -11.60 -2.42
N GLN A 56 -1.29 -11.45 -1.41
CA GLN A 56 0.16 -11.56 -1.54
C GLN A 56 0.68 -12.64 -0.59
N ARG A 57 1.57 -13.50 -1.08
CA ARG A 57 2.35 -14.46 -0.29
C ARG A 57 3.76 -14.49 -0.83
N GLN A 58 4.74 -14.05 -0.05
CA GLN A 58 6.14 -13.96 -0.50
C GLN A 58 6.26 -13.28 -1.87
N ASP A 59 6.67 -14.01 -2.90
CA ASP A 59 6.84 -13.59 -4.30
C ASP A 59 5.61 -13.88 -5.19
N TYR A 60 4.54 -14.45 -4.63
CA TYR A 60 3.26 -14.67 -5.30
C TYR A 60 2.30 -13.49 -5.09
N TYR A 61 1.70 -13.04 -6.20
CA TYR A 61 0.75 -11.93 -6.24
C TYR A 61 -0.49 -12.31 -7.06
N ASP A 62 -1.67 -12.21 -6.45
CA ASP A 62 -2.96 -12.25 -7.13
C ASP A 62 -3.70 -10.93 -6.88
N ILE A 63 -3.70 -10.07 -7.89
CA ILE A 63 -4.29 -8.74 -7.85
C ILE A 63 -5.42 -8.68 -8.87
N ARG A 64 -6.64 -8.43 -8.39
CA ARG A 64 -7.85 -8.32 -9.22
C ARG A 64 -8.50 -6.96 -8.96
N LEU A 65 -8.72 -6.22 -10.04
CA LEU A 65 -9.36 -4.91 -10.03
C LEU A 65 -10.60 -4.95 -10.92
N SER A 66 -11.74 -4.56 -10.37
CA SER A 66 -13.00 -4.46 -11.12
C SER A 66 -13.60 -3.07 -10.95
N GLY A 67 -13.93 -2.40 -12.05
CA GLY A 67 -14.54 -1.07 -12.06
C GLY A 67 -15.92 -1.06 -12.72
N PRO A 68 -16.66 0.06 -12.65
CA PRO A 68 -17.89 0.24 -13.43
C PRO A 68 -17.60 0.06 -14.93
N LEU A 69 -18.57 -0.54 -15.65
CA LEU A 69 -18.54 -0.73 -17.10
C LEU A 69 -18.51 0.60 -17.86
#